data_AF-X1CWC8-F1
#
_entry.id   AF-X1CWC8-F1
#
_cell.length_a   1.000
_cell.length_b   1.000
_cell.length_c   1.000
_cell.angle_alpha   90.00
_cell.angle_beta   90.00
_cell.angle_gamma   90.00
#
_symmetry.space_group_name_H-M   'P 1'
#
loop_
_entity.id
_entity.type
_entity.pdbx_description
1 polymer ?
#
loop_
_entity_poly.entity_id
_entity_poly.type
_entity_poly.pdbx_seq_one_letter_code
_entity_poly.pdbx_strand_id
1 'polypeptide(L)'
;SEVEVDRPFAIDIAVNSESEGSGVLALYRDEQLLAAREIALPCGLTRFSFTDTLTEGGAHTYRAVIRRTHDPIPQNDTLSTLVRTTERPQLLLVCGKDSRAITSLLQGSGKPFVITSTLPSLEELSGYREVVLTGIPLGDLTEQAIEILQTFVSELGGGLVVVEGEQE
;
A
#
# COMPACT_ATOMS: atom_id res chain seq x y z
N SER A 1 -9.19 6.58 4.68
CA SER A 1 -9.13 5.13 4.37
C SER A 1 -7.70 4.64 4.38
N GLU A 2 -7.45 3.37 4.67
CA GLU A 2 -6.11 2.74 4.57
C GLU A 2 -6.01 1.88 3.30
N VAL A 3 -4.87 1.95 2.59
CA VAL A 3 -4.62 1.21 1.35
C VAL A 3 -3.18 0.66 1.31
N GLU A 4 -2.97 -0.47 0.65
CA GLU A 4 -1.64 -1.08 0.49
C GLU A 4 -0.85 -0.43 -0.66
N VAL A 5 0.45 -0.24 -0.47
CA VAL A 5 1.38 0.20 -1.52
C VAL A 5 1.42 -0.82 -2.66
N ASP A 6 1.59 -0.35 -3.90
CA ASP A 6 1.62 -1.11 -5.15
C ASP A 6 0.34 -1.90 -5.48
N ARG A 7 -0.73 -1.71 -4.71
CA ARG A 7 -2.03 -2.31 -4.96
C ARG A 7 -3.02 -1.28 -5.49
N PRO A 8 -3.70 -1.54 -6.63
CA PRO A 8 -4.74 -0.65 -7.12
C PRO A 8 -5.91 -0.63 -6.15
N PHE A 9 -6.44 0.56 -5.89
CA PHE A 9 -7.66 0.75 -5.10
C PHE A 9 -8.63 1.69 -5.80
N ALA A 10 -9.92 1.53 -5.49
CA ALA A 10 -10.97 2.36 -6.04
C ALA A 10 -11.22 3.59 -5.16
N ILE A 11 -11.46 4.71 -5.82
CA ILE A 11 -11.85 5.97 -5.22
C ILE A 11 -13.25 6.29 -5.75
N ASP A 12 -14.25 6.02 -4.90
CA ASP A 12 -15.65 6.25 -5.23
C ASP A 12 -16.08 7.66 -4.82
N ILE A 13 -16.62 8.39 -5.77
CA ILE A 13 -17.13 9.76 -5.61
C ILE A 13 -18.62 9.72 -5.86
N ALA A 14 -19.39 10.16 -4.89
CA ALA A 14 -20.83 10.31 -4.98
C ALA A 14 -21.16 11.78 -5.15
N VAL A 15 -21.90 12.11 -6.22
CA VAL A 15 -22.29 13.47 -6.57
C VAL A 15 -23.80 13.53 -6.58
N ASN A 16 -24.39 14.38 -5.74
CA ASN A 16 -25.81 14.66 -5.81
C ASN A 16 -26.04 15.95 -6.59
N SER A 17 -26.91 15.90 -7.60
CA SER A 17 -27.21 17.00 -8.49
C SER A 17 -28.67 17.44 -8.36
N GLU A 18 -28.95 18.72 -8.24
CA GLU A 18 -30.32 19.25 -8.18
C GLU A 18 -30.95 19.45 -9.57
N SER A 19 -30.13 19.50 -10.62
CA SER A 19 -30.56 19.75 -12.00
C SER A 19 -29.69 19.00 -13.01
N GLU A 20 -30.27 18.62 -14.14
CA GLU A 20 -29.51 17.98 -15.21
C GLU A 20 -28.45 18.94 -15.78
N GLY A 21 -27.25 18.44 -16.05
CA GLY A 21 -26.18 19.22 -16.64
C GLY A 21 -24.97 18.37 -17.04
N SER A 22 -23.90 19.07 -17.38
CA SER A 22 -22.59 18.48 -17.67
C SER A 22 -21.48 19.30 -17.00
N GLY A 23 -20.32 18.69 -16.86
CA GLY A 23 -19.14 19.35 -16.30
C GLY A 23 -17.90 18.49 -16.40
N VAL A 24 -16.83 18.95 -15.75
CA VAL A 24 -15.57 18.22 -15.64
C VAL A 24 -15.39 17.79 -14.19
N LEU A 25 -15.14 16.49 -13.97
CA LEU A 25 -14.71 15.94 -12.69
C LEU A 25 -13.20 15.73 -12.73
N ALA A 26 -12.50 16.46 -11.86
CA ALA A 26 -11.05 16.40 -11.69
C ALA A 26 -10.71 15.79 -10.32
N LEU A 27 -9.86 14.76 -10.32
CA LEU A 27 -9.33 14.12 -9.14
C LEU A 27 -7.87 14.56 -8.94
N TYR A 28 -7.58 15.03 -7.73
CA TYR A 28 -6.24 15.44 -7.30
C TYR A 28 -5.73 14.52 -6.19
N ARG A 29 -4.41 14.29 -6.18
CA ARG A 29 -3.65 13.70 -5.08
C ARG A 29 -2.54 14.68 -4.70
N ASP A 30 -2.51 15.10 -3.45
CA ASP A 30 -1.50 16.03 -2.93
C ASP A 30 -1.33 17.27 -3.83
N GLU A 31 -2.47 17.86 -4.21
CA GLU A 31 -2.57 19.02 -5.12
C GLU A 31 -2.15 18.76 -6.58
N GLN A 32 -1.67 17.57 -6.92
CA GLN A 32 -1.39 17.15 -8.29
C GLN A 32 -2.64 16.55 -8.96
N LEU A 33 -2.95 16.98 -10.18
CA LEU A 33 -4.02 16.42 -10.98
C LEU A 33 -3.68 14.97 -11.39
N LEU A 34 -4.50 14.01 -10.96
CA LEU A 34 -4.39 12.61 -11.38
C LEU A 34 -5.17 12.33 -12.65
N ALA A 35 -6.42 12.79 -12.69
CA ALA A 35 -7.33 12.54 -13.81
C ALA A 35 -8.36 13.66 -13.90
N ALA A 36 -8.79 13.96 -15.14
CA ALA A 36 -9.93 14.81 -15.41
C ALA A 36 -10.76 14.18 -16.51
N ARG A 37 -12.10 14.17 -16.36
CA ARG A 37 -13.01 13.71 -17.40
C ARG A 37 -14.28 14.53 -17.45
N GLU A 38 -14.82 14.68 -18.65
CA GLU A 38 -16.18 15.19 -18.85
C GLU A 38 -17.19 14.18 -18.30
N ILE A 39 -18.20 14.69 -17.61
CA ILE A 39 -19.25 13.91 -16.98
C ILE A 39 -20.62 14.49 -17.29
N ALA A 40 -21.59 13.61 -17.48
CA ALA A 40 -23.01 13.96 -17.42
C ALA A 40 -23.47 13.88 -15.97
N LEU A 41 -24.30 14.84 -15.56
CA LEU A 41 -24.86 14.97 -14.22
C LEU A 41 -26.39 15.01 -14.33
N PRO A 42 -27.07 13.87 -14.43
CA PRO A 42 -28.52 13.82 -14.30
C PRO A 42 -28.95 14.34 -12.92
N CYS A 43 -30.21 14.78 -12.79
CA CYS A 43 -30.78 15.11 -11.49
C CYS A 43 -30.77 13.88 -10.56
N GLY A 44 -30.32 14.07 -9.31
CA GLY A 44 -30.13 13.03 -8.30
C GLY A 44 -28.69 12.56 -8.13
N LEU A 45 -28.53 11.39 -7.52
CA LEU A 45 -27.24 10.81 -7.14
C LEU A 45 -26.57 10.10 -8.31
N THR A 46 -25.37 10.54 -8.65
CA THR A 46 -24.48 9.89 -9.62
C THR A 46 -23.21 9.43 -8.91
N ARG A 47 -22.71 8.23 -9.26
CA ARG A 47 -21.45 7.69 -8.70
C ARG A 47 -20.40 7.58 -9.78
N PHE A 48 -19.19 7.98 -9.43
CA PHE A 48 -18.01 7.92 -10.25
C PHE A 48 -16.94 7.12 -9.52
N SER A 49 -16.21 6.27 -10.23
CA SER A 49 -15.06 5.57 -9.67
C SER A 49 -13.81 5.94 -10.45
N PHE A 50 -12.70 6.06 -9.73
CA PHE A 50 -11.33 6.17 -10.25
C PHE A 50 -10.49 5.06 -9.64
N THR A 51 -9.42 4.68 -10.31
CA THR A 51 -8.42 3.75 -9.79
C THR A 51 -7.11 4.49 -9.67
N ASP A 52 -6.46 4.37 -8.51
CA ASP A 52 -5.10 4.84 -8.30
C ASP A 52 -4.26 3.72 -7.65
N THR A 53 -2.94 3.81 -7.80
CA THR A 53 -1.96 2.96 -7.14
C THR A 53 -0.90 3.86 -6.53
N LEU A 54 -0.68 3.70 -5.22
CA LEU A 54 0.35 4.43 -4.50
C LEU A 54 1.64 3.60 -4.51
N THR A 55 2.71 4.15 -5.06
CA THR A 55 4.04 3.50 -5.19
C THR A 55 4.98 3.86 -4.04
N GLU A 56 4.67 4.96 -3.38
CA GLU A 56 5.27 5.40 -2.14
C GLU A 56 4.12 5.49 -1.14
N GLY A 57 4.44 5.51 0.12
CA GLY A 57 3.45 5.75 1.12
C GLY A 57 3.81 6.83 2.10
N GLY A 58 2.99 6.87 3.15
CA GLY A 58 2.68 8.07 3.91
C GLY A 58 1.18 8.38 3.83
N ALA A 59 0.85 9.65 4.06
CA ALA A 59 -0.52 10.13 3.99
C ALA A 59 -0.71 10.94 2.70
N HIS A 60 -1.70 10.58 1.90
CA HIS A 60 -2.03 11.24 0.65
C HIS A 60 -3.43 11.86 0.72
N THR A 61 -3.54 13.14 0.38
CA THR A 61 -4.84 13.82 0.38
C THR A 61 -5.46 13.74 -1.00
N TYR A 62 -6.66 13.17 -1.09
CA TYR A 62 -7.42 13.11 -2.33
C TYR A 62 -8.52 14.17 -2.34
N ARG A 63 -8.59 14.92 -3.44
CA ARG A 63 -9.56 16.00 -3.61
C ARG A 63 -10.27 15.83 -4.95
N ALA A 64 -11.59 15.70 -4.91
CA ALA A 64 -12.44 15.67 -6.08
C ALA A 64 -13.06 17.04 -6.28
N VAL A 65 -12.92 17.59 -7.48
CA VAL A 65 -13.45 18.90 -7.86
C VAL A 65 -14.33 18.74 -9.08
N ILE A 66 -15.53 19.30 -9.00
CA ILE A 66 -16.42 19.41 -10.15
C ILE A 66 -16.40 20.85 -10.66
N ARG A 67 -16.43 20.97 -11.98
CA ARG A 67 -16.61 22.26 -12.67
C ARG A 67 -17.72 22.10 -13.69
N ARG A 68 -18.89 22.62 -13.35
CA ARG A 68 -20.01 22.72 -14.30
C ARG A 68 -19.76 23.84 -15.30
N THR A 69 -20.21 23.63 -16.53
CA THR A 69 -20.03 24.57 -17.65
C THR A 69 -20.80 25.89 -17.45
N HIS A 70 -21.77 25.93 -16.53
CA HIS A 70 -22.70 27.05 -16.34
C HIS A 70 -22.95 27.46 -14.87
N ASP A 71 -22.05 27.13 -13.94
CA ASP A 71 -22.29 27.43 -12.52
C ASP A 71 -21.67 28.78 -12.09
N PRO A 72 -22.48 29.76 -11.60
CA PRO A 72 -22.00 31.04 -11.10
C PRO A 72 -21.41 30.99 -9.67
N ILE A 73 -21.51 29.87 -8.92
CA ILE A 73 -21.04 29.77 -7.53
C ILE A 73 -20.07 28.58 -7.36
N PRO A 74 -18.74 28.79 -7.50
CA PRO A 74 -17.73 27.72 -7.52
C PRO A 74 -17.57 26.93 -6.20
N GLN A 75 -18.17 27.38 -5.10
CA GLN A 75 -17.86 26.92 -3.75
C GLN A 75 -18.56 25.61 -3.36
N ASN A 76 -19.62 25.19 -4.07
CA ASN A 76 -20.42 24.02 -3.68
C ASN A 76 -19.95 22.69 -4.30
N ASP A 77 -18.89 22.73 -5.12
CA ASP A 77 -18.51 21.61 -6.00
C ASP A 77 -17.25 20.85 -5.56
N THR A 78 -16.88 20.92 -4.27
CA THR A 78 -15.62 20.32 -3.76
C THR A 78 -15.88 19.31 -2.64
N LEU A 79 -15.41 18.08 -2.84
CA LEU A 79 -15.35 17.03 -1.82
C LEU A 79 -13.90 16.60 -1.62
N SER A 80 -13.44 16.59 -0.37
CA SER A 80 -12.08 16.16 -0.01
C SER A 80 -12.12 14.98 0.96
N THR A 81 -11.23 14.01 0.76
CA THR A 81 -11.08 12.84 1.64
C THR A 81 -9.60 12.53 1.86
N LEU A 82 -9.26 12.02 3.05
CA LEU A 82 -7.89 11.64 3.41
C LEU A 82 -7.70 10.13 3.21
N VAL A 83 -6.72 9.75 2.40
CA VAL A 83 -6.31 8.35 2.21
C VAL A 83 -4.89 8.19 2.77
N ARG A 84 -4.71 7.22 3.64
CA ARG A 84 -3.40 6.88 4.20
C ARG A 84 -2.95 5.57 3.56
N THR A 85 -1.70 5.47 3.13
CA THR A 85 -1.14 4.15 2.85
C THR A 85 -0.75 3.50 4.15
N THR A 86 -0.98 2.21 4.26
CA THR A 86 -0.27 1.39 5.23
C THR A 86 1.08 1.02 4.63
N GLU A 87 2.09 1.87 4.86
CA GLU A 87 3.49 1.51 4.59
C GLU A 87 3.95 0.51 5.63
N ARG A 88 3.94 -0.76 5.27
CA ARG A 88 4.77 -1.76 5.92
C ARG A 88 5.37 -2.61 4.83
N PRO A 89 6.71 -2.75 4.74
CA PRO A 89 7.30 -3.75 3.88
C PRO A 89 6.65 -5.08 4.22
N GLN A 90 6.04 -5.75 3.24
CA GLN A 90 5.37 -7.00 3.54
C GLN A 90 6.39 -8.06 3.97
N LEU A 91 7.64 -7.94 3.51
CA LEU A 91 8.64 -8.99 3.63
C LEU A 91 9.98 -8.44 4.15
N LEU A 92 10.51 -9.09 5.18
CA LEU A 92 11.89 -8.95 5.64
C LEU A 92 12.70 -10.18 5.19
N LEU A 93 13.76 -9.97 4.44
CA LEU A 93 14.76 -10.99 4.13
C LEU A 93 15.92 -10.88 5.12
N VAL A 94 16.09 -11.89 5.98
CA VAL A 94 17.23 -12.02 6.88
C VAL A 94 18.21 -13.02 6.25
N CYS A 95 19.39 -12.55 5.88
CA CYS A 95 20.36 -13.38 5.16
C CYS A 95 21.75 -13.38 5.80
N GLY A 96 22.26 -14.58 6.11
CA GLY A 96 23.59 -14.77 6.69
C GLY A 96 24.72 -14.87 5.64
N LYS A 97 24.51 -15.59 4.53
CA LYS A 97 25.45 -15.78 3.42
C LYS A 97 24.71 -15.94 2.07
N ASP A 98 25.34 -15.46 1.00
CA ASP A 98 24.88 -15.50 -0.42
C ASP A 98 23.34 -15.41 -0.65
N SER A 99 22.81 -14.18 -0.62
CA SER A 99 21.38 -13.92 -0.86
C SER A 99 20.96 -13.86 -2.33
N ARG A 100 21.87 -14.06 -3.30
CA ARG A 100 21.63 -13.62 -4.70
C ARG A 100 20.43 -14.31 -5.34
N ALA A 101 20.30 -15.62 -5.18
CA ALA A 101 19.20 -16.38 -5.77
C ALA A 101 17.83 -15.94 -5.21
N ILE A 102 17.73 -15.81 -3.88
CA ILE A 102 16.48 -15.41 -3.21
C ILE A 102 16.16 -13.94 -3.46
N THR A 103 17.16 -13.07 -3.47
CA THR A 103 16.98 -11.65 -3.81
C THR A 103 16.45 -11.52 -5.23
N SER A 104 17.01 -12.22 -6.22
CA SER A 104 16.51 -12.21 -7.60
C SER A 104 15.09 -12.78 -7.73
N LEU A 105 14.76 -13.82 -6.97
CA LEU A 105 13.42 -14.39 -6.95
C LEU A 105 12.39 -13.42 -6.35
N LEU A 106 12.72 -12.79 -5.21
CA LEU A 106 11.87 -11.79 -4.58
C LEU A 106 11.69 -10.56 -5.45
N GLN A 107 12.75 -10.09 -6.13
CA GLN A 107 12.66 -9.03 -7.12
C GLN A 107 11.71 -9.40 -8.27
N GLY A 108 11.80 -10.62 -8.78
CA GLY A 108 10.89 -11.13 -9.82
C GLY A 108 9.43 -11.23 -9.39
N SER A 109 9.15 -11.33 -8.09
CA SER A 109 7.79 -11.35 -7.53
C SER A 109 7.11 -9.98 -7.47
N GLY A 110 7.87 -8.89 -7.61
CA GLY A 110 7.36 -7.52 -7.51
C GLY A 110 6.96 -7.09 -6.08
N LYS A 111 7.18 -7.92 -5.06
CA LYS A 111 6.91 -7.57 -3.66
C LYS A 111 8.04 -6.67 -3.12
N PRO A 112 7.73 -5.53 -2.47
CA PRO A 112 8.75 -4.75 -1.78
C PRO A 112 9.26 -5.52 -0.56
N PHE A 113 10.58 -5.53 -0.39
CA PHE A 113 11.24 -6.23 0.71
C PHE A 113 12.45 -5.44 1.22
N VAL A 114 12.78 -5.67 2.49
CA VAL A 114 13.99 -5.13 3.14
C VAL A 114 14.95 -6.28 3.38
N ILE A 115 16.25 -6.05 3.19
CA ILE A 115 17.30 -7.05 3.47
C ILE A 115 18.06 -6.63 4.72
N THR A 116 18.29 -7.57 5.63
CA THR A 116 19.14 -7.43 6.81
C THR A 116 20.01 -8.68 7.00
N SER A 117 21.16 -8.53 7.66
CA SER A 117 22.02 -9.66 8.05
C SER A 117 21.69 -10.23 9.43
N THR A 118 20.87 -9.54 10.21
CA THR A 118 20.53 -9.90 11.59
C THR A 118 19.04 -9.81 11.82
N LEU A 119 18.49 -10.77 12.57
CA LEU A 119 17.11 -10.73 13.01
C LEU A 119 16.90 -9.51 13.93
N PRO A 120 15.97 -8.59 13.60
CA PRO A 120 15.71 -7.41 14.41
C PRO A 120 14.86 -7.77 15.64
N SER A 121 14.59 -6.78 16.48
CA SER A 121 13.73 -6.94 17.65
C SER A 121 12.27 -7.27 17.26
N LEU A 122 11.50 -7.83 18.20
CA LEU A 122 10.07 -8.10 17.97
C LEU A 122 9.26 -6.84 17.64
N GLU A 123 9.61 -5.70 18.25
CA GLU A 123 8.97 -4.42 17.97
C GLU A 123 9.18 -4.01 16.51
N GLU A 124 10.41 -4.13 16.00
CA GLU A 124 10.73 -3.87 14.59
C GLU A 124 10.08 -4.90 13.66
N LEU A 125 10.01 -6.18 14.06
CA LEU A 125 9.33 -7.23 13.30
C LEU A 125 7.83 -6.98 13.15
N SER A 126 7.18 -6.27 14.09
CA SER A 126 5.77 -5.87 13.94
C SER A 126 5.51 -4.99 12.72
N GLY A 127 6.57 -4.38 12.17
CA GLY A 127 6.56 -3.63 10.92
C GLY A 127 6.45 -4.49 9.65
N TYR A 128 6.54 -5.81 9.75
CA TYR A 128 6.57 -6.74 8.61
C TYR A 128 5.43 -7.77 8.71
N ARG A 129 5.01 -8.33 7.56
CA ARG A 129 4.02 -9.42 7.51
C ARG A 129 4.65 -10.79 7.33
N GLU A 130 5.85 -10.84 6.78
CA GLU A 130 6.55 -12.05 6.42
C GLU A 130 8.05 -11.89 6.67
N VAL A 131 8.69 -12.93 7.19
CA VAL A 131 10.13 -13.01 7.36
C VAL A 131 10.64 -14.21 6.57
N VAL A 132 11.63 -13.98 5.72
CA VAL A 132 12.35 -15.03 5.00
C VAL A 132 13.75 -15.14 5.61
N LEU A 133 14.07 -16.31 6.15
CA LEU A 133 15.42 -16.65 6.61
C LEU A 133 16.13 -17.45 5.52
N THR A 134 17.36 -17.07 5.17
CA THR A 134 18.17 -17.82 4.19
C THR A 134 19.66 -17.68 4.47
N GLY A 135 20.46 -18.71 4.15
CA GLY A 135 21.91 -18.68 4.36
C GLY A 135 22.31 -18.56 5.84
N ILE A 136 21.44 -19.04 6.74
CA ILE A 136 21.62 -19.04 8.19
C ILE A 136 21.38 -20.48 8.63
N PRO A 137 22.41 -21.22 9.07
CA PRO A 137 22.23 -22.53 9.65
C PRO A 137 21.26 -22.44 10.83
N LEU A 138 20.21 -23.29 10.85
CA LEU A 138 19.24 -23.26 11.95
C LEU A 138 19.88 -23.51 13.33
N GLY A 139 20.99 -24.27 13.35
CA GLY A 139 21.78 -24.50 14.57
C GLY A 139 22.52 -23.26 15.09
N ASP A 140 22.71 -22.24 14.26
CA ASP A 140 23.36 -20.97 14.64
C ASP A 140 22.35 -19.95 15.21
N LEU A 141 21.04 -20.25 15.16
CA LEU A 141 20.03 -19.40 15.77
C LEU A 141 20.12 -19.45 17.30
N THR A 142 20.23 -18.28 17.91
CA THR A 142 20.21 -18.15 19.36
C THR A 142 18.82 -18.45 19.92
N GLU A 143 18.75 -18.88 21.19
CA GLU A 143 17.46 -19.07 21.88
C GLU A 143 16.56 -17.83 21.80
N GLN A 144 17.16 -16.65 21.94
CA GLN A 144 16.47 -15.37 21.81
C GLN A 144 15.91 -15.15 20.40
N ALA A 145 16.66 -15.48 19.34
CA ALA A 145 16.17 -15.36 17.97
C ALA A 145 15.00 -16.31 17.71
N ILE A 146 15.07 -17.53 18.25
CA ILE A 146 13.99 -18.51 18.17
C ILE A 146 12.73 -17.99 18.88
N GLU A 147 12.87 -17.44 20.09
CA GLU A 147 11.75 -16.87 20.84
C GLU A 147 11.08 -15.70 20.08
N ILE A 148 11.88 -14.79 19.53
CA ILE A 148 11.38 -13.66 18.72
C ILE A 148 10.58 -14.16 17.51
N LEU A 149 11.11 -15.14 16.77
CA LEU A 149 10.44 -15.72 15.60
C LEU A 149 9.15 -16.47 15.99
N GLN A 150 9.18 -17.19 17.11
CA GLN A 150 7.99 -17.88 17.63
C GLN A 150 6.89 -16.88 17.97
N THR A 151 7.19 -15.82 18.72
CA THR A 151 6.23 -14.78 19.08
C THR A 151 5.72 -14.03 17.84
N PHE A 152 6.59 -13.76 16.88
CA PHE A 152 6.19 -13.16 15.60
C PHE A 152 5.15 -14.01 14.85
N VAL A 153 5.34 -15.33 14.79
CA VAL A 153 4.39 -16.24 14.12
C VAL A 153 3.12 -16.45 14.95
N SER A 154 3.25 -16.71 16.25
CA SER A 154 2.14 -17.16 17.10
C SER A 154 1.26 -16.02 17.62
N GLU A 155 1.86 -14.88 17.95
CA GLU A 155 1.15 -13.74 18.55
C GLU A 155 0.87 -12.63 17.53
N LEU A 156 1.82 -12.33 16.65
CA LEU A 156 1.65 -11.28 15.62
C LEU A 156 1.03 -11.81 14.32
N GLY A 157 0.92 -13.13 14.17
CA GLY A 157 0.36 -13.77 12.97
C GLY A 157 1.21 -13.60 11.71
N GLY A 158 2.51 -13.37 11.89
CA GLY A 158 3.46 -13.20 10.80
C GLY A 158 3.78 -14.51 10.09
N GLY A 159 4.05 -14.43 8.79
CA GLY A 159 4.54 -15.56 7.99
C GLY A 159 6.03 -15.77 8.19
N LEU A 160 6.47 -17.01 8.41
CA LEU A 160 7.89 -17.36 8.46
C LEU A 160 8.20 -18.37 7.36
N VAL A 161 9.17 -18.03 6.52
CA VAL A 161 9.73 -18.92 5.49
C VAL A 161 11.20 -19.13 5.81
N VAL A 162 11.63 -20.39 5.82
CA VAL A 162 13.04 -20.76 5.96
C VAL A 162 13.48 -21.40 4.67
N VAL A 163 14.57 -20.91 4.09
CA VAL A 163 15.17 -21.43 2.88
C VAL A 163 16.59 -21.91 3.20
N GLU A 164 16.75 -23.23 3.24
CA GLU A 164 18.04 -23.91 3.33
C GLU A 164 18.46 -24.45 1.96
N GLY A 165 19.76 -24.37 1.67
CA GLY A 165 20.36 -25.01 0.50
C GLY A 165 20.91 -26.40 0.84
N GLU A 166 21.13 -27.24 -0.17
CA GLU A 166 21.67 -28.62 0.00
C GLU A 166 23.09 -28.71 0.61
N GLN A 167 23.77 -27.60 0.91
CA GLN A 167 25.15 -27.57 1.41
C GLN A 167 25.38 -26.73 2.67
N GLU A 168 24.35 -26.52 3.50
CA GLU A 168 24.51 -25.90 4.83
C GLU A 168 24.20 -26.88 5.97
#